data_AF-A0A4R1GEX4-F1
#
_entry.id   AF-A0A4R1GEX4-F1
#
_cell.length_a   1.000
_cell.length_b   1.000
_cell.length_c   1.000
_cell.angle_alpha   90.00
_cell.angle_beta   90.00
_cell.angle_gamma   90.00
#
_symmetry.space_group_name_H-M   'P 1'
#
loop_
_entity.id
_entity.type
_entity.pdbx_description
1 polymer ?
#
loop_
_entity_poly.entity_id
_entity_poly.type
_entity_poly.pdbx_seq_one_letter_code
_entity_poly.pdbx_strand_id
1 'polypeptide(L)'
;MEVLKKALFTDLLKGMRVTLRTMFKPTVTLHYPFEKEKPRKRFRGIHALKLNPDGSLRCEACFLCATMCPSNVIDMEMTEGENGEKVLVDFTVDLTRCLFCGLCVEACPRDAIVMTDIYEFSQYSVDKLVLHKEDLLKLGEYYQKWERENK
;
A
#
# COMPACT_ATOMS: atom_id res chain seq x y z
N MET A 1 -35.24 -21.82 -41.38
CA MET A 1 -35.37 -21.48 -39.94
C MET A 1 -34.41 -20.39 -39.47
N GLU A 2 -33.15 -20.34 -39.92
CA GLU A 2 -32.19 -19.28 -39.53
C GLU A 2 -32.61 -17.87 -39.97
N VAL A 3 -33.17 -17.73 -41.16
CA VAL A 3 -33.64 -16.43 -41.70
C VAL A 3 -34.77 -15.85 -40.85
N LEU A 4 -35.64 -16.71 -40.28
CA LEU A 4 -36.74 -16.31 -39.40
C LEU A 4 -36.23 -15.86 -38.02
N LYS A 5 -35.19 -16.51 -37.46
CA LYS A 5 -34.54 -16.09 -36.21
C LYS A 5 -33.84 -14.73 -36.33
N LYS A 6 -33.24 -14.46 -37.50
CA LYS A 6 -32.61 -13.18 -37.85
C LYS A 6 -33.65 -12.08 -38.07
N ALA A 7 -34.74 -12.37 -38.77
CA ALA A 7 -35.83 -11.42 -39.00
C ALA A 7 -36.61 -11.07 -37.72
N LEU A 8 -36.79 -12.02 -36.80
CA LEU A 8 -37.47 -11.83 -35.50
C LEU A 8 -36.53 -11.35 -34.38
N PHE A 9 -35.26 -11.08 -34.68
CA PHE A 9 -34.27 -10.56 -33.71
C PHE A 9 -34.25 -11.31 -32.37
N THR A 10 -34.45 -12.62 -32.41
CA THR A 10 -34.63 -13.44 -31.19
C THR A 10 -33.41 -13.41 -30.27
N ASP A 11 -32.21 -13.31 -30.85
CA ASP A 11 -30.95 -13.16 -30.09
C ASP A 11 -30.83 -11.78 -29.43
N LEU A 12 -31.32 -10.72 -30.08
CA LEU A 12 -31.37 -9.37 -29.51
C LEU A 12 -32.32 -9.33 -28.31
N LEU A 13 -33.52 -9.89 -28.45
CA LEU A 13 -34.50 -9.98 -27.35
C LEU A 13 -33.97 -10.80 -26.18
N LYS A 14 -33.23 -11.88 -26.46
CA LYS A 14 -32.56 -12.67 -25.42
C LYS A 14 -31.50 -11.85 -24.67
N GLY A 15 -30.75 -11.01 -25.38
CA GLY A 15 -29.82 -10.04 -24.78
C GLY A 15 -30.53 -8.98 -23.94
N MET A 16 -31.57 -8.35 -24.49
CA MET A 16 -32.38 -7.34 -23.77
C MET A 16 -33.01 -7.92 -22.49
N ARG A 17 -33.42 -9.19 -22.49
CA ARG A 17 -33.93 -9.88 -21.29
C ARG A 17 -32.87 -9.95 -20.18
N VAL A 18 -31.60 -10.13 -20.52
CA VAL A 18 -30.51 -10.11 -19.53
C VAL A 18 -30.31 -8.69 -19.00
N THR A 19 -30.28 -7.68 -19.88
CA THR A 19 -30.18 -6.27 -19.49
C THR A 19 -31.32 -5.87 -18.57
N LEU A 20 -32.56 -6.20 -18.92
CA LEU A 20 -33.74 -5.90 -18.10
C LEU A 20 -33.67 -6.58 -16.73
N ARG A 21 -33.21 -7.84 -16.66
CA ARG A 21 -32.99 -8.54 -15.39
C ARG A 21 -31.92 -7.87 -14.54
N THR A 22 -30.85 -7.38 -15.15
CA THR A 22 -29.76 -6.69 -14.43
C THR A 22 -30.19 -5.31 -13.95
N MET A 23 -31.04 -4.59 -14.70
CA MET A 23 -31.55 -3.26 -14.34
C MET A 23 -32.27 -3.24 -12.98
N PHE A 24 -32.93 -4.34 -12.60
CA PHE A 24 -33.64 -4.46 -11.32
C PHE A 24 -32.81 -5.12 -10.21
N LYS A 25 -31.53 -5.45 -10.43
CA LYS A 25 -30.64 -5.96 -9.36
C LYS A 25 -30.15 -4.80 -8.49
N PRO A 26 -29.90 -5.04 -7.19
CA PRO A 26 -29.28 -4.04 -6.33
C PRO A 26 -27.89 -3.67 -6.86
N THR A 27 -27.52 -2.41 -6.70
CA THR A 27 -26.21 -1.88 -7.10
C THR A 27 -25.12 -2.35 -6.15
N VAL A 28 -23.95 -2.68 -6.71
CA VAL A 28 -22.74 -3.08 -5.95
C VAL A 28 -21.79 -1.91 -5.69
N THR A 29 -22.25 -0.68 -5.91
CA THR A 29 -21.48 0.56 -5.81
C THR A 29 -21.35 1.02 -4.36
N LEU A 30 -20.15 1.43 -3.95
CA LEU A 30 -19.89 2.10 -2.67
C LEU A 30 -19.93 3.62 -2.86
N HIS A 31 -20.51 4.34 -1.89
CA HIS A 31 -20.61 5.80 -1.97
C HIS A 31 -19.34 6.50 -1.41
N TYR A 32 -18.25 6.44 -2.18
CA TYR A 32 -17.00 7.13 -1.86
C TYR A 32 -17.21 8.66 -1.86
N PRO A 33 -16.65 9.43 -0.90
CA PRO A 33 -15.70 9.06 0.16
C PRO A 33 -16.32 8.64 1.50
N PHE A 34 -17.65 8.61 1.61
CA PHE A 34 -18.37 8.36 2.87
C PHE A 34 -18.36 6.87 3.26
N GLU A 35 -18.43 5.99 2.27
CA GLU A 35 -18.30 4.55 2.43
C GLU A 35 -17.03 4.07 1.72
N LYS A 36 -16.19 3.32 2.45
CA LYS A 36 -14.91 2.79 1.96
C LYS A 36 -14.81 1.30 2.24
N GLU A 37 -14.19 0.58 1.31
CA GLU A 37 -13.85 -0.83 1.53
C GLU A 37 -12.72 -0.89 2.57
N LYS A 38 -12.86 -1.80 3.55
CA LYS A 38 -11.80 -2.01 4.53
C LYS A 38 -10.66 -2.81 3.87
N PRO A 39 -9.43 -2.26 3.81
CA PRO A 39 -8.30 -3.00 3.26
C PRO A 39 -8.05 -4.28 4.07
N ARG A 40 -7.59 -5.33 3.38
CA ARG A 40 -7.24 -6.61 4.01
C ARG A 40 -6.00 -6.44 4.89
N LYS A 41 -5.81 -7.32 5.88
CA LYS A 41 -4.63 -7.28 6.79
C LYS A 41 -3.26 -7.29 6.08
N ARG A 42 -3.17 -7.87 4.87
CA ARG A 42 -1.95 -7.94 4.04
C ARG A 42 -1.95 -6.92 2.89
N PHE A 43 -2.77 -5.87 3.00
CA PHE A 43 -2.78 -4.80 2.01
C PHE A 43 -1.41 -4.09 1.98
N ARG A 44 -1.04 -3.60 0.79
CA ARG A 44 0.25 -2.96 0.53
C ARG A 44 0.04 -1.48 0.25
N GLY A 45 -0.04 -0.68 1.30
CA GLY A 45 -0.18 0.77 1.23
C GLY A 45 1.16 1.50 1.36
N ILE A 46 1.11 2.72 1.90
CA ILE A 46 2.31 3.55 2.12
C ILE A 46 3.27 2.90 3.12
N HIS A 47 4.57 3.15 2.95
CA HIS A 47 5.63 2.59 3.79
C HIS A 47 5.66 3.27 5.16
N ALA A 48 6.10 2.54 6.19
CA ALA A 48 6.21 3.02 7.55
C ALA A 48 7.38 2.34 8.29
N LEU A 49 7.99 3.04 9.25
CA LEU A 49 9.06 2.53 10.10
C LEU A 49 8.55 2.31 11.52
N LYS A 50 8.63 1.07 12.02
CA LYS A 50 8.16 0.70 13.35
C LYS A 50 9.16 1.05 14.45
N LEU A 51 8.61 1.39 15.61
CA LEU A 51 9.36 1.61 16.85
C LEU A 51 9.34 0.35 17.74
N ASN A 52 10.36 0.19 18.55
CA ASN A 52 10.39 -0.78 19.64
C ASN A 52 9.49 -0.31 20.80
N PRO A 53 9.13 -1.19 21.76
CA PRO A 53 8.31 -0.81 22.91
C PRO A 53 8.93 0.26 23.82
N ASP A 54 10.26 0.40 23.80
CA ASP A 54 11.04 1.43 24.49
C ASP A 54 11.06 2.78 23.75
N GLY A 55 10.48 2.85 22.54
CA GLY A 55 10.49 4.03 21.68
C GLY A 55 11.72 4.13 20.77
N SER A 56 12.68 3.20 20.86
CA SER A 56 13.83 3.18 19.95
C SER A 56 13.41 2.73 18.55
N LEU A 57 14.18 3.13 17.53
CA LEU A 57 13.92 2.68 16.15
C LEU A 57 14.23 1.18 16.01
N ARG A 58 13.35 0.40 15.35
CA ARG A 58 13.60 -1.03 15.08
C ARG A 58 14.69 -1.29 14.05
N CYS A 59 14.91 -0.34 13.15
CA CYS A 59 15.86 -0.45 12.06
C CYS A 59 17.30 -0.37 12.59
N GLU A 60 18.10 -1.37 12.25
CA GLU A 60 19.54 -1.46 12.58
C GLU A 60 20.45 -1.07 11.41
N ALA A 61 19.91 -0.36 10.41
CA ALA A 61 20.62 0.09 9.21
C ALA A 61 21.42 -1.04 8.50
N CYS A 62 20.80 -2.20 8.26
CA CYS A 62 21.43 -3.34 7.59
C CYS A 62 21.40 -3.27 6.04
N PHE A 63 20.71 -2.27 5.46
CA PHE A 63 20.58 -2.03 4.02
C PHE A 63 19.88 -3.12 3.18
N LEU A 64 19.46 -4.25 3.77
CA LEU A 64 18.79 -5.33 3.04
C LEU A 64 17.55 -4.89 2.26
N CYS A 65 16.73 -4.01 2.86
CA CYS A 65 15.53 -3.49 2.21
C CYS A 65 15.84 -2.63 0.98
N ALA A 66 16.94 -1.85 1.01
CA ALA A 66 17.41 -1.07 -0.12
C ALA A 66 17.97 -1.97 -1.22
N THR A 67 18.77 -2.98 -0.87
CA THR A 67 19.33 -3.94 -1.82
C THR A 67 18.26 -4.79 -2.51
N MET A 68 17.21 -5.19 -1.78
CA MET A 68 16.12 -6.01 -2.34
C MET A 68 15.10 -5.19 -3.16
N CYS A 69 15.22 -3.86 -3.17
CA CYS A 69 14.29 -3.00 -3.90
C CYS A 69 14.52 -3.12 -5.41
N PRO A 70 13.56 -3.65 -6.21
CA PRO A 70 13.76 -3.84 -7.64
C PRO A 70 13.86 -2.52 -8.42
N SER A 71 13.32 -1.43 -7.88
CA SER A 71 13.34 -0.10 -8.50
C SER A 71 14.34 0.88 -7.87
N ASN A 72 15.14 0.43 -6.89
CA ASN A 72 16.15 1.25 -6.20
C ASN A 72 15.59 2.62 -5.75
N VAL A 73 14.50 2.60 -4.98
CA VAL A 73 13.82 3.82 -4.49
C VAL A 73 14.08 4.13 -3.02
N ILE A 74 14.76 3.22 -2.32
CA ILE A 74 15.10 3.37 -0.92
C ILE A 74 16.54 3.83 -0.84
N ASP A 75 16.75 5.01 -0.27
CA ASP A 75 18.07 5.56 0.02
C ASP A 75 18.25 5.64 1.53
N MET A 76 19.45 5.32 2.01
CA MET A 76 19.72 5.18 3.43
C MET A 76 21.12 5.69 3.76
N GLU A 77 21.22 6.42 4.87
CA GLU A 77 22.50 6.84 5.44
C GLU A 77 22.65 6.29 6.85
N MET A 78 23.86 5.84 7.21
CA MET A 78 24.16 5.34 8.54
C MET A 78 25.38 6.04 9.15
N THR A 79 25.38 6.14 10.47
CA THR A 79 26.54 6.52 11.27
C THR A 79 26.84 5.40 12.27
N GLU A 80 28.09 5.35 12.73
CA GLU A 80 28.46 4.54 13.88
C GLU A 80 28.13 5.30 15.18
N GLY A 81 27.45 4.63 16.10
CA GLY A 81 27.20 5.13 17.46
C GLY A 81 28.39 4.91 18.38
N GLU A 82 28.28 5.36 19.62
CA GLU A 82 29.39 5.35 20.60
C GLU A 82 29.93 3.93 20.90
N ASN A 83 29.08 2.91 20.78
CA ASN A 83 29.44 1.50 21.02
C ASN A 83 29.73 0.72 19.73
N GLY A 84 29.92 1.41 18.58
CA GLY A 84 30.10 0.77 17.27
C GLY A 84 28.81 0.19 16.68
N GLU A 85 27.66 0.52 17.26
CA GLU A 85 26.35 0.17 16.74
C GLU A 85 26.02 1.00 15.50
N LYS A 86 25.33 0.39 14.52
CA LYS A 86 24.90 1.09 13.32
C LYS A 86 23.62 1.86 13.61
N VAL A 87 23.68 3.19 13.48
CA VAL A 87 22.55 4.08 13.70
C VAL A 87 22.10 4.66 12.36
N LEU A 88 20.81 4.55 12.08
CA LEU A 88 20.21 5.11 10.87
C LEU A 88 20.14 6.64 10.98
N VAL A 89 20.80 7.35 10.06
CA VAL A 89 20.79 8.81 9.99
C VAL A 89 19.56 9.26 9.19
N ASP A 90 19.51 8.88 7.92
CA ASP A 90 18.40 9.16 7.01
C ASP A 90 17.85 7.87 6.39
N PHE A 91 16.57 7.91 6.04
CA PHE A 91 15.88 6.84 5.34
C PHE A 91 14.83 7.48 4.45
N THR A 92 15.06 7.43 3.15
CA THR A 92 14.21 8.06 2.16
C THR A 92 13.56 7.00 1.27
N VAL A 93 12.25 7.14 0.99
CA VAL A 93 11.51 6.29 0.06
C VAL A 93 10.83 7.15 -0.99
N ASP A 94 11.26 6.99 -2.24
CA ASP A 94 10.64 7.66 -3.38
C ASP A 94 9.41 6.87 -3.88
N LEU A 95 8.21 7.36 -3.54
CA LEU A 95 6.96 6.73 -3.95
C LEU A 95 6.65 6.92 -5.44
N THR A 96 7.32 7.85 -6.14
CA THR A 96 7.07 8.11 -7.56
C THR A 96 7.51 6.95 -8.45
N ARG A 97 8.53 6.21 -7.99
CA ARG A 97 9.11 5.04 -8.68
C ARG A 97 8.85 3.72 -7.94
N CYS A 98 8.18 3.75 -6.80
CA CYS A 98 7.94 2.56 -6.01
C CYS A 98 6.88 1.66 -6.67
N LEU A 99 7.15 0.35 -6.72
CA LEU A 99 6.23 -0.64 -7.29
C LEU A 99 5.23 -1.21 -6.27
N PHE A 100 5.34 -0.84 -4.99
CA PHE A 100 4.53 -1.38 -3.88
C PHE A 100 4.53 -2.92 -3.82
N CYS A 101 5.65 -3.55 -4.22
CA CYS A 101 5.77 -5.01 -4.28
C CYS A 101 5.87 -5.66 -2.88
N GLY A 102 6.41 -4.95 -1.90
CA GLY A 102 6.58 -5.44 -0.54
C GLY A 102 7.82 -6.27 -0.23
N LEU A 103 8.75 -6.41 -1.19
CA LEU A 103 9.99 -7.13 -0.98
C LEU A 103 10.85 -6.53 0.15
N CYS A 104 10.80 -5.21 0.34
CA CYS A 104 11.48 -4.52 1.43
C CYS A 104 10.97 -4.97 2.82
N VAL A 105 9.67 -5.25 2.96
CA VAL A 105 9.04 -5.72 4.21
C VAL A 105 9.45 -7.17 4.48
N GLU A 106 9.39 -8.02 3.46
CA GLU A 106 9.78 -9.44 3.59
C GLU A 106 11.29 -9.61 3.84
N ALA A 107 12.11 -8.74 3.27
CA ALA A 107 13.56 -8.77 3.44
C ALA A 107 14.03 -8.25 4.80
N CYS A 108 13.19 -7.52 5.54
CA CYS A 108 13.60 -6.89 6.79
C CYS A 108 13.68 -7.90 7.94
N PRO A 109 14.87 -8.20 8.50
CA PRO A 109 15.01 -9.22 9.54
C PRO A 109 14.41 -8.80 10.90
N ARG A 110 14.23 -7.50 11.13
CA ARG A 110 13.75 -6.91 12.39
C ARG A 110 12.29 -6.45 12.32
N ASP A 111 11.59 -6.67 11.20
CA ASP A 111 10.25 -6.13 10.96
C ASP A 111 10.20 -4.60 11.24
N ALA A 112 11.22 -3.90 10.74
CA ALA A 112 11.40 -2.47 10.95
C ALA A 112 10.64 -1.63 9.92
N ILE A 113 10.66 -2.03 8.65
CA ILE A 113 9.87 -1.41 7.58
C ILE A 113 8.64 -2.26 7.29
N VAL A 114 7.48 -1.61 7.22
CA VAL A 114 6.18 -2.23 6.92
C VAL A 114 5.41 -1.39 5.92
N MET A 115 4.36 -1.97 5.36
CA MET A 115 3.38 -1.24 4.56
C MET A 115 2.07 -1.15 5.33
N THR A 116 1.48 0.04 5.33
CA THR A 116 0.26 0.33 6.06
C THR A 116 -1.00 0.01 5.23
N ASP A 117 -2.16 0.24 5.83
CA ASP A 117 -3.46 0.15 5.20
C ASP A 117 -3.87 1.44 4.46
N ILE A 118 -3.06 2.50 4.54
CA ILE A 118 -3.32 3.79 3.88
C ILE A 118 -3.02 3.67 2.39
N TYR A 119 -4.04 3.90 1.56
CA TYR A 119 -3.95 3.96 0.10
C TYR A 119 -4.25 5.35 -0.48
N GLU A 120 -4.69 6.30 0.34
CA GLU A 120 -5.11 7.65 -0.08
C GLU A 120 -4.05 8.69 0.26
N PHE A 121 -2.93 8.66 -0.47
CA PHE A 121 -1.77 9.54 -0.20
C PHE A 121 -1.38 10.40 -1.40
N SER A 122 -2.30 10.64 -2.34
CA SER A 122 -2.08 11.52 -3.48
C SER A 122 -1.69 12.93 -3.05
N GLN A 123 -0.66 13.49 -3.71
CA GLN A 123 -0.14 14.83 -3.42
C GLN A 123 -0.19 15.71 -4.67
N TYR A 124 -0.27 17.03 -4.46
CA TYR A 124 -0.26 18.02 -5.55
C TYR A 124 1.15 18.30 -6.12
N SER A 125 2.20 17.95 -5.39
CA SER A 125 3.60 18.17 -5.77
C SER A 125 4.38 16.86 -5.66
N VAL A 126 5.29 16.65 -6.61
CA VAL A 126 6.11 15.42 -6.70
C VAL A 126 7.03 15.28 -5.48
N ASP A 127 7.58 16.38 -4.99
CA ASP A 127 8.51 16.37 -3.84
C ASP A 127 7.87 15.79 -2.56
N LYS A 128 6.55 15.89 -2.43
CA LYS A 128 5.82 15.34 -1.27
C LYS A 128 5.57 13.82 -1.37
N LEU A 129 5.90 13.21 -2.51
CA LEU A 129 5.86 11.76 -2.70
C LEU A 129 7.22 11.10 -2.36
N VAL A 130 8.23 11.90 -2.02
CA VAL A 130 9.47 11.42 -1.44
C VAL A 130 9.29 11.48 0.08
N LEU A 131 9.21 10.31 0.71
CA LEU A 131 9.05 10.21 2.16
C LEU A 131 10.41 10.19 2.82
N HIS A 132 10.61 11.04 3.81
CA HIS A 132 11.80 11.02 4.65
C HIS A 132 11.55 10.25 5.95
N LYS A 133 12.63 10.04 6.71
CA LYS A 133 12.62 9.26 7.94
C LYS A 133 11.54 9.71 8.92
N GLU A 134 11.34 11.01 9.09
CA GLU A 134 10.35 11.57 10.02
C GLU A 134 8.92 11.21 9.61
N ASP A 135 8.63 11.22 8.31
CA ASP A 135 7.29 10.89 7.80
C ASP A 135 7.01 9.39 7.97
N LEU A 136 8.01 8.56 7.70
CA LEU A 136 7.94 7.12 7.89
C LEU A 136 7.75 6.73 9.36
N LEU A 137 8.35 7.47 10.29
CA LEU A 137 8.18 7.27 11.74
C LEU A 137 6.77 7.62 12.19
N LYS A 138 6.21 8.76 11.74
CA LYS A 138 4.81 9.13 12.02
C LYS A 138 3.83 8.09 11.49
N LEU A 139 4.06 7.59 10.28
CA LEU A 139 3.28 6.50 9.69
C LEU A 139 3.44 5.19 10.48
N GLY A 140 4.62 4.96 11.06
CA GLY A 140 4.92 3.85 11.96
C GLY A 140 4.10 3.86 13.23
N GLU A 141 4.05 5.01 13.91
CA GLU A 141 3.23 5.19 15.12
C GLU A 141 1.75 4.93 14.83
N TYR A 142 1.25 5.49 13.71
CA TYR A 142 -0.10 5.23 13.22
C TYR A 142 -0.34 3.72 12.99
N TYR A 143 0.55 3.07 12.24
CA TYR A 143 0.40 1.67 11.89
C TYR A 143 0.42 0.75 13.11
N GLN A 144 1.28 1.03 14.08
CA GLN A 144 1.35 0.27 15.31
C GLN A 144 0.08 0.42 16.16
N LYS A 145 -0.56 1.59 16.13
CA LYS A 145 -1.88 1.76 16.75
C LYS A 145 -2.95 0.94 16.02
N TRP A 146 -3.00 1.04 14.70
CA TRP A 146 -3.92 0.27 13.86
C TRP A 146 -3.74 -1.24 14.03
N GLU A 147 -2.50 -1.73 14.08
CA GLU A 147 -2.15 -3.15 14.26
C GLU A 147 -2.67 -3.68 15.60
N ARG A 148 -2.64 -2.86 16.67
CA ARG A 148 -3.20 -3.24 17.98
C ARG A 148 -4.72 -3.33 17.98
N GLU A 149 -5.40 -2.45 17.25
CA GLU A 149 -6.87 -2.40 17.18
C GLU A 149 -7.45 -3.49 16.26
N ASN A 150 -6.69 -3.93 15.26
CA ASN A 150 -7.13 -4.89 14.23
C ASN A 150 -6.48 -6.27 14.34
N LYS A 151 -5.74 -6.55 15.42
CA LYS A 151 -5.21 -7.89 15.72
C LYS A 151 -6.33 -8.83 16.10
#